data_AF-A0A1S2HTD7-F1
#
_entry.id   AF-A0A1S2HTD7-F1
#
_cell.length_a   1.000
_cell.length_b   1.000
_cell.length_c   1.000
_cell.angle_alpha   90.00
_cell.angle_beta   90.00
_cell.angle_gamma   90.00
#
_symmetry.space_group_name_H-M   'P 1'
#
loop_
_entity.id
_entity.type
_entity.pdbx_description
1 polymer ?
#
loop_
_entity_poly.entity_id
_entity_poly.type
_entity_poly.pdbx_seq_one_letter_code
_entity_poly.pdbx_strand_id
1 'polypeptide(L)'
;MSRYAIDPGGVSSVLTGVDGDLEKLTTADAAVLAAAEAALSAVGSSRARPGLERLLDDFRNVVPNLHERITAAHVAATSATQAYVDADEEMAAKTPSADDAGSGR
;
A
#
# COMPACT_ATOMS: atom_id res chain seq x y z
N MET A 1 -23.82 -16.77 -6.24
CA MET A 1 -22.81 -15.72 -6.00
C MET A 1 -21.59 -16.04 -6.85
N SER A 2 -21.28 -15.21 -7.86
CA SER A 2 -20.16 -15.47 -8.76
C SER A 2 -18.85 -15.25 -7.99
N ARG A 3 -18.01 -16.29 -7.94
CA ARG A 3 -16.68 -16.32 -7.30
C ARG A 3 -15.62 -15.42 -7.97
N TYR A 4 -16.05 -14.52 -8.87
CA TYR A 4 -15.20 -13.69 -9.72
C TYR A 4 -15.54 -12.19 -9.67
N ALA A 5 -16.51 -11.77 -8.85
CA ALA A 5 -16.78 -10.35 -8.66
C ALA A 5 -15.75 -9.76 -7.69
N ILE A 6 -14.90 -8.86 -8.19
CA ILE A 6 -14.12 -8.00 -7.31
C ILE A 6 -15.06 -7.01 -6.60
N ASP A 7 -14.71 -6.57 -5.40
CA ASP A 7 -15.37 -5.46 -4.70
C ASP A 7 -14.43 -4.24 -4.72
N PRO A 8 -14.55 -3.33 -5.70
CA PRO A 8 -13.70 -2.15 -5.78
C PRO A 8 -13.78 -1.27 -4.54
N GLY A 9 -14.96 -1.19 -3.91
CA GLY A 9 -15.18 -0.42 -2.69
C GLY A 9 -14.43 -1.01 -1.50
N GLY A 10 -14.47 -2.34 -1.36
CA GLY A 10 -13.68 -3.09 -0.38
C GLY A 10 -12.18 -2.88 -0.57
N VAL A 11 -11.67 -2.96 -1.81
CA VAL A 11 -10.25 -2.71 -2.09
C VAL A 11 -9.87 -1.28 -1.73
N SER A 12 -10.65 -0.28 -2.16
CA SER A 12 -10.39 1.13 -1.84
C SER A 12 -10.35 1.37 -0.33
N SER A 13 -11.29 0.80 0.43
CA SER A 13 -11.31 0.93 1.89
C SER A 13 -10.07 0.34 2.55
N VAL A 14 -9.59 -0.81 2.08
CA VAL A 14 -8.37 -1.43 2.61
C VAL A 14 -7.15 -0.55 2.30
N LEU A 15 -7.06 -0.05 1.06
CA LEU A 15 -5.95 0.80 0.62
C LEU A 15 -5.87 2.12 1.40
N THR A 16 -7.00 2.77 1.68
CA THR A 16 -7.04 3.94 2.58
C THR A 16 -6.54 3.61 3.99
N GLY A 17 -6.85 2.41 4.50
CA GLY A 17 -6.30 1.93 5.77
C GLY A 17 -4.78 1.78 5.74
N VAL A 18 -4.26 1.22 4.64
CA VAL A 18 -2.81 1.08 4.41
C VAL A 18 -2.11 2.43 4.36
N ASP A 19 -2.69 3.44 3.71
CA ASP A 19 -2.15 4.81 3.67
C ASP A 19 -2.05 5.41 5.08
N GLY A 20 -3.11 5.25 5.89
CA GLY A 20 -3.11 5.72 7.27
C GLY A 20 -2.08 5.01 8.16
N ASP A 21 -1.82 3.72 7.93
CA ASP A 21 -0.80 2.97 8.67
C ASP A 21 0.62 3.31 8.20
N LEU A 22 0.80 3.62 6.91
CA LEU A 22 2.07 4.16 6.38
C LEU A 22 2.44 5.50 7.01
N GLU A 23 1.48 6.41 7.15
CA GLU A 23 1.72 7.72 7.78
C GLU A 23 2.16 7.56 9.24
N LYS A 24 1.50 6.65 9.99
CA LYS A 24 1.89 6.33 11.37
C LYS A 24 3.29 5.73 11.43
N LEU A 25 3.63 4.84 10.50
CA LEU A 25 4.96 4.23 10.42
C LEU A 25 6.04 5.29 10.18
N THR A 26 5.83 6.20 9.22
CA THR A 26 6.75 7.31 8.93
C THR A 26 6.93 8.24 10.13
N THR A 27 5.85 8.53 10.86
CA THR A 27 5.92 9.34 12.08
C THR A 27 6.71 8.64 13.19
N ALA A 28 6.48 7.34 13.39
CA ALA A 28 7.19 6.55 14.37
C ALA A 28 8.68 6.43 14.05
N ASP A 29 9.03 6.23 12.77
CA ASP A 29 10.41 6.18 12.29
C ASP A 29 11.17 7.48 12.59
N ALA A 30 10.59 8.62 12.22
CA ALA A 30 11.17 9.93 12.50
C ALA A 30 11.40 10.15 14.02
N ALA A 31 10.47 9.70 14.86
CA ALA A 31 10.60 9.79 16.31
C ALA A 31 11.73 8.90 16.86
N VAL A 32 11.90 7.69 16.33
CA VAL A 32 12.99 6.78 16.72
C VAL A 32 14.34 7.33 16.30
N LEU A 33 14.46 7.84 15.06
CA LEU A 33 15.69 8.45 14.57
C LEU A 33 16.12 9.64 15.45
N ALA A 34 15.18 10.54 15.76
CA ALA A 34 15.44 11.68 16.63
C ALA A 34 15.89 11.24 18.04
N ALA A 35 15.23 10.23 18.62
CA ALA A 35 15.59 9.70 19.93
C ALA A 35 16.98 9.04 19.93
N ALA A 36 17.32 8.30 18.88
CA ALA A 36 18.61 7.64 18.74
C ALA A 36 19.76 8.65 18.53
N GLU A 37 19.54 9.72 17.75
CA GLU A 37 20.50 10.82 17.59
C GLU A 37 20.73 11.59 18.90
N ALA A 38 19.66 11.87 19.65
CA ALA A 38 19.75 12.46 20.97
C ALA A 38 20.53 11.56 21.95
N ALA A 39 20.26 10.25 21.92
CA ALA A 39 20.97 9.27 22.73
C ALA A 39 22.47 9.20 22.38
N LEU A 40 22.83 9.22 21.10
CA LEU A 40 24.24 9.25 20.65
C LEU A 40 24.96 10.52 21.12
N SER A 41 24.27 11.66 21.10
CA SER A 41 24.82 12.93 21.55
C SER A 41 25.04 12.96 23.07
N ALA A 42 24.20 12.26 23.82
CA ALA A 42 24.29 12.16 25.28
C ALA A 42 25.20 11.02 25.77
N VAL A 43 25.42 9.98 24.95
CA VAL A 43 26.24 8.82 25.30
C VAL A 43 27.73 9.19 25.29
N GLY A 44 28.28 9.33 26.50
CA GLY A 44 29.74 9.38 26.72
C GLY A 44 30.41 7.99 26.71
N SER A 45 29.62 6.91 26.64
CA SER A 45 30.11 5.53 26.66
C SER A 45 30.37 5.00 25.24
N SER A 46 31.64 4.78 24.92
CA SER A 46 32.07 4.15 23.65
C SER A 46 31.50 2.75 23.43
N ARG A 47 31.03 2.07 24.49
CA ARG A 47 30.44 0.73 24.41
C ARG A 47 28.97 0.71 23.94
N ALA A 48 28.21 1.76 24.23
CA ALA A 48 26.79 1.85 23.85
C ALA A 48 26.61 2.40 22.43
N ARG A 49 27.58 3.18 21.96
CA ARG A 49 27.59 3.86 20.67
C ARG A 49 27.34 2.95 19.44
N PRO A 50 27.99 1.77 19.33
CA PRO A 50 27.77 0.89 18.16
C PRO A 50 26.34 0.33 18.08
N GLY A 51 25.68 0.14 19.22
CA GLY A 51 24.30 -0.33 19.26
C GLY A 51 23.33 0.74 18.74
N LEU A 52 23.55 1.99 19.12
CA LEU A 52 22.76 3.14 18.65
C LEU A 52 23.04 3.47 17.17
N GLU A 53 24.29 3.36 16.72
CA GLU A 53 24.65 3.51 15.31
C GLU A 53 23.97 2.44 14.45
N ARG A 54 23.97 1.17 14.89
CA ARG A 54 23.22 0.11 14.20
C ARG A 54 21.72 0.38 14.17
N LEU A 55 21.14 0.85 15.27
CA LEU A 55 19.72 1.21 15.31
C LEU A 55 19.39 2.30 14.28
N LEU A 56 20.22 3.35 14.16
CA LEU A 56 20.03 4.38 13.15
C LEU A 56 20.14 3.82 11.74
N ASP A 57 21.12 2.98 11.46
CA ASP A 57 21.29 2.37 10.14
C ASP A 57 20.10 1.47 9.78
N ASP A 58 19.59 0.69 10.74
CA ASP A 58 18.41 -0.16 10.53
C ASP A 58 17.18 0.69 10.17
N PHE A 59 16.89 1.75 10.93
CA PHE A 59 15.73 2.61 10.67
C PHE A 59 15.89 3.43 9.37
N ARG A 60 17.10 3.94 9.08
CA ARG A 60 17.39 4.68 7.84
C ARG A 60 17.28 3.84 6.57
N ASN A 61 17.44 2.52 6.66
CA ASN A 61 17.42 1.65 5.49
C ASN A 61 16.13 0.82 5.39
N VAL A 62 15.65 0.24 6.50
CA VAL A 62 14.52 -0.70 6.47
C VAL A 62 13.19 0.01 6.28
N VAL A 63 12.94 1.11 7.00
CA VAL A 63 11.64 1.80 6.93
C VAL A 63 11.39 2.42 5.55
N PRO A 64 12.34 3.13 4.92
CA PRO A 64 12.15 3.63 3.57
C PRO A 64 11.90 2.52 2.54
N ASN A 65 12.59 1.38 2.68
CA ASN A 65 12.41 0.24 1.78
C ASN A 65 11.02 -0.40 1.94
N LEU A 66 10.52 -0.49 3.17
CA LEU A 66 9.16 -0.94 3.44
C LEU A 66 8.13 0.03 2.86
N HIS A 67 8.33 1.34 3.03
CA HIS A 67 7.46 2.36 2.48
C HIS A 67 7.38 2.24 0.94
N GLU A 68 8.53 2.14 0.26
CA GLU A 68 8.58 1.96 -1.20
C GLU A 68 7.81 0.72 -1.66
N ARG A 69 8.01 -0.41 -0.98
CA ARG A 69 7.34 -1.68 -1.33
C ARG A 69 5.83 -1.63 -1.10
N ILE A 70 5.38 -0.99 -0.03
CA ILE A 70 3.96 -0.83 0.26
C ILE A 70 3.31 0.11 -0.77
N THR A 71 3.96 1.22 -1.11
CA THR A 71 3.49 2.13 -2.16
C THR A 71 3.39 1.43 -3.51
N ALA A 72 4.39 0.61 -3.89
CA ALA A 72 4.34 -0.18 -5.12
C ALA A 72 3.18 -1.19 -5.12
N ALA A 73 2.95 -1.87 -4.00
CA ALA A 73 1.84 -2.80 -3.85
C ALA A 73 0.47 -2.08 -3.92
N HIS A 74 0.36 -0.90 -3.32
CA HIS A 74 -0.82 -0.05 -3.37
C HIS A 74 -1.16 0.33 -4.81
N VAL A 75 -0.17 0.84 -5.57
CA VAL A 75 -0.35 1.19 -6.99
C VAL A 75 -0.78 -0.03 -7.82
N ALA A 76 -0.15 -1.19 -7.60
CA ALA A 76 -0.50 -2.42 -8.30
C ALA A 76 -1.94 -2.88 -8.00
N ALA A 77 -2.37 -2.81 -6.74
CA ALA A 77 -3.72 -3.18 -6.32
C ALA A 77 -4.78 -2.25 -6.96
N THR A 78 -4.53 -0.94 -6.97
CA THR A 78 -5.40 0.04 -7.63
C THR A 78 -5.49 -0.21 -9.14
N SER A 79 -4.35 -0.41 -9.80
CA SER A 79 -4.29 -0.68 -11.24
C SER A 79 -5.04 -1.96 -11.62
N ALA A 80 -4.83 -3.04 -10.86
CA ALA A 80 -5.55 -4.30 -11.06
C ALA A 80 -7.07 -4.12 -10.88
N THR A 81 -7.49 -3.38 -9.86
CA THR A 81 -8.91 -3.10 -9.60
C THR A 81 -9.55 -2.32 -10.75
N GLN A 82 -8.86 -1.30 -11.27
CA GLN A 82 -9.34 -0.53 -12.42
C GLN A 82 -9.47 -1.41 -13.67
N ALA A 83 -8.46 -2.23 -13.97
CA ALA A 83 -8.50 -3.12 -15.13
C ALA A 83 -9.67 -4.11 -15.09
N TYR A 84 -10.05 -4.58 -13.90
CA TYR A 84 -11.25 -5.43 -13.73
C TYR A 84 -12.54 -4.66 -14.00
N VAL A 85 -12.65 -3.42 -13.51
CA VAL A 85 -13.85 -2.57 -13.75
C VAL A 85 -13.98 -2.28 -15.25
N ASP A 86 -12.89 -1.85 -15.89
CA ASP A 86 -12.88 -1.54 -17.33
C ASP A 86 -13.27 -2.77 -18.18
N ALA A 87 -12.77 -3.95 -17.82
CA ALA A 87 -13.10 -5.20 -18.49
C ALA A 87 -14.58 -5.60 -18.32
N ASP A 88 -15.17 -5.36 -17.15
CA ASP A 88 -16.59 -5.64 -16.88
C ASP A 88 -17.49 -4.70 -17.71
N GLU A 89 -17.13 -3.41 -17.76
CA GLU A 89 -17.81 -2.42 -18.60
C GLU A 89 -17.73 -2.78 -20.09
N GLU A 90 -16.56 -3.23 -20.58
CA GLU A 90 -16.38 -3.67 -21.96
C GLU A 90 -17.24 -4.91 -22.29
N MET A 91 -17.33 -5.88 -21.37
CA MET A 91 -18.19 -7.05 -21.56
C MET A 91 -19.68 -6.70 -21.52
N ALA A 92 -20.09 -5.79 -20.64
CA ALA A 92 -21.46 -5.30 -20.58
C ALA A 92 -21.86 -4.61 -21.89
N ALA A 93 -20.97 -3.79 -22.48
CA ALA A 93 -21.21 -3.10 -23.75
C ALA A 93 -21.31 -4.06 -24.96
N LYS A 94 -20.64 -5.22 -24.90
CA LYS A 94 -20.62 -6.22 -25.99
C LYS A 94 -21.71 -7.29 -25.90
N THR A 95 -22.44 -7.37 -24.79
CA THR A 95 -23.51 -8.35 -24.60
C THR A 95 -24.75 -7.90 -25.37
N PRO A 96 -25.20 -8.59 -26.43
CA PRO A 96 -26.43 -8.23 -27.12
C PRO A 96 -27.60 -8.38 -26.16
N SER A 97 -28.46 -7.36 -26.08
CA SER A 97 -29.73 -7.50 -25.36
C SER A 97 -30.56 -8.60 -26.03
N ALA A 98 -31.08 -9.53 -25.23
CA ALA A 98 -31.85 -10.68 -25.72
C ALA A 98 -33.11 -10.31 -26.54
N ASP A 99 -33.47 -9.03 -26.60
CA ASP A 99 -34.59 -8.51 -27.38
C ASP A 99 -34.31 -8.42 -28.89
N ASP A 100 -33.06 -8.48 -29.35
CA ASP A 100 -32.73 -8.33 -30.79
C ASP A 100 -32.79 -9.65 -31.59
N ALA A 101 -33.05 -10.78 -30.93
CA ALA A 101 -33.16 -12.10 -31.58
C ALA A 101 -34.60 -12.48 -32.01
N GLY A 102 -35.59 -11.60 -31.77
CA GLY A 102 -37.01 -11.95 -31.86
C GLY A 102 -37.84 -11.32 -33.00
N SER A 103 -37.29 -10.42 -33.83
CA SER A 103 -38.06 -9.72 -34.87
C SER A 103 -37.53 -10.00 -36.28
N GLY A 104 -37.65 -11.26 -36.71
CA GLY A 104 -37.42 -11.68 -38.08
C GLY A 104 -38.41 -12.76 -38.48
N ARG A 105 -39.69 -12.41 -38.56
CA ARG A 105 -40.73 -13.18 -39.22
C ARG A 105 -41.10 -12.53 -40.54
#